data_AF-A0A0G1HU44-F1
#
_entry.id   AF-A0A0G1HU44-F1
#
_cell.length_a   1.000
_cell.length_b   1.000
_cell.length_c   1.000
_cell.angle_alpha   90.00
_cell.angle_beta   90.00
_cell.angle_gamma   90.00
#
_symmetry.space_group_name_H-M   'P 1'
#
loop_
_entity.id
_entity.type
_entity.pdbx_description
1 polymer ?
#
loop_
_entity_poly.entity_id
_entity_poly.type
_entity_poly.pdbx_seq_one_letter_code
_entity_poly.pdbx_strand_id
1 'polypeptide(L)' 'MKIAICASMFFTEKMLDVKKELEKLGHEAVVSGFARAYVGKSDKEKEELTIYHKNENLAKIV' A
#
# COMPACT_ATOMS: atom_id res chain seq x y z
N MET A 1 17.61 0.83 -11.08
CA MET A 1 17.02 -0.51 -10.83
C MET A 1 15.52 -0.35 -10.60
N LYS A 2 14.71 -1.38 -10.89
CA LYS A 2 13.27 -1.38 -10.59
C LYS A 2 13.03 -2.06 -9.25
N ILE A 3 12.31 -1.42 -8.34
CA ILE A 3 12.08 -1.89 -6.97
C ILE A 3 10.58 -1.88 -6.69
N ALA A 4 10.02 -3.03 -6.34
CA ALA A 4 8.65 -3.13 -5.84
C ALA A 4 8.64 -3.10 -4.31
N ILE A 5 7.88 -2.17 -3.73
CA ILE A 5 7.70 -2.06 -2.29
C ILE A 5 6.46 -2.85 -1.89
N CYS A 6 6.66 -3.95 -1.17
CA CYS A 6 5.60 -4.82 -0.67
C CYS A 6 5.53 -4.70 0.86
N ALA A 7 4.42 -4.15 1.37
CA ALA A 7 4.14 -4.06 2.80
C ALA A 7 2.63 -4.07 3.04
N SER A 8 2.22 -4.14 4.31
CA SER A 8 0.81 -3.94 4.69
C SER A 8 0.33 -2.55 4.24
N MET A 9 -0.87 -2.48 3.68
CA MET A 9 -1.49 -1.21 3.27
C MET A 9 -1.70 -0.24 4.44
N PHE A 10 -1.67 -0.74 5.67
CA PHE A 10 -1.64 0.09 6.87
C PHE A 10 -0.45 1.07 6.89
N PHE A 11 0.69 0.69 6.28
CA PHE A 11 1.91 1.50 6.23
C PHE A 11 2.08 2.27 4.91
N THR A 12 0.98 2.55 4.21
CA THR A 12 1.00 3.18 2.88
C THR A 12 1.83 4.47 2.84
N GLU A 13 1.75 5.32 3.87
CA GLU A 13 2.52 6.56 3.92
C GLU A 13 4.02 6.29 3.94
N LYS A 14 4.47 5.36 4.78
CA LYS A 14 5.87 4.94 4.83
C LYS A 14 6.33 4.35 3.49
N MET A 15 5.46 3.58 2.81
CA MET A 15 5.78 3.05 1.48
C MET A 15 5.99 4.17 0.46
N LEU A 16 5.18 5.24 0.51
CA LEU A 16 5.32 6.40 -0.36
C LEU A 16 6.58 7.22 -0.04
N ASP A 17 6.96 7.31 1.23
CA ASP A 17 8.19 8.00 1.62
C ASP A 17 9.44 7.23 1.20
N VAL A 18 9.48 5.91 1.43
CA VAL A 18 10.56 5.04 0.93
C VAL A 18 10.63 5.08 -0.60
N LYS A 19 9.48 5.11 -1.29
CA LYS A 19 9.45 5.30 -2.75
C LYS A 19 10.19 6.57 -3.16
N LYS A 20 9.89 7.71 -2.54
CA LYS A 20 10.55 8.99 -2.85
C LYS A 20 12.05 8.94 -2.58
N GLU A 21 12.47 8.27 -1.51
CA GLU A 21 13.89 8.11 -1.18
C GLU A 21 14.62 7.25 -2.23
N LEU A 22 14.03 6.14 -2.65
CA LEU A 22 14.58 5.29 -3.71
C LEU A 22 14.64 6.02 -5.05
N GLU A 23 13.63 6.82 -5.38
CA GLU A 23 13.61 7.64 -6.60
C GLU A 23 14.71 8.70 -6.59
N LYS A 24 15.01 9.32 -5.44
CA LYS A 24 16.15 10.25 -5.28
C LYS A 24 17.50 9.57 -5.52
N LEU A 25 17.60 8.27 -5.26
CA LEU A 25 18.81 7.46 -5.51
C LEU A 25 18.91 6.96 -6.96
N GLY A 26 17.99 7.37 -7.85
CA GLY A 26 17.98 6.96 -9.25
C GLY A 26 17.37 5.57 -9.47
N HIS A 27 16.53 5.10 -8.55
CA HIS A 27 15.76 3.87 -8.72
C HIS A 27 14.32 4.16 -9.19
N GLU A 28 13.75 3.23 -9.92
CA GLU A 28 12.33 3.26 -10.28
C GLU A 28 11.58 2.43 -9.23
N ALA A 29 10.86 3.08 -8.33
CA ALA A 29 10.16 2.41 -7.23
C ALA A 29 8.64 2.39 -7.45
N VAL A 30 8.02 1.23 -7.25
CA VAL A 30 6.58 1.02 -7.41
C VAL A 30 5.96 0.53 -6.11
N VAL A 31 4.75 1.01 -5.83
CA VAL A 31 3.89 0.57 -4.72
C VAL A 31 2.62 -0.04 -5.30
N SER A 32 1.89 -0.82 -4.51
CA SER A 32 0.61 -1.39 -4.92
C SER A 32 -0.41 -0.34 -5.33
N GLY A 33 -1.24 -0.64 -6.33
CA GLY A 33 -2.36 0.23 -6.73
C GLY A 33 -3.39 0.46 -5.62
N PHE A 34 -3.49 -0.48 -4.67
CA PHE A 34 -4.37 -0.37 -3.50
C PHE A 34 -3.94 0.73 -2.53
N ALA A 35 -2.67 1.15 -2.55
CA ALA A 35 -2.14 2.19 -1.67
C ALA A 35 -3.02 3.47 -1.70
N ARG A 36 -3.55 3.85 -2.87
CA ARG A 36 -4.40 5.04 -3.01
C ARG A 36 -5.63 5.05 -2.08
N ALA A 37 -6.19 3.89 -1.75
CA ALA A 37 -7.35 3.78 -0.87
C ALA A 37 -7.02 3.99 0.62
N TYR A 38 -5.74 3.93 1.00
CA TYR A 38 -5.28 3.98 2.39
C TYR A 38 -4.63 5.32 2.77
N VAL A 39 -4.25 6.15 1.79
CA VAL A 39 -3.59 7.45 2.05
C VAL A 39 -4.52 8.39 2.81
N GLY A 40 -4.02 8.97 3.91
CA GLY A 40 -4.75 10.00 4.68
C GLY A 40 -5.90 9.44 5.53
N LYS A 41 -6.04 8.12 5.59
CA LYS A 41 -6.98 7.44 6.48
C LYS A 41 -6.41 7.34 7.89
N SER A 42 -7.29 7.45 8.88
CA SER A 42 -6.93 7.14 10.27
C SER A 42 -6.59 5.66 10.42
N ASP A 43 -5.87 5.31 11.49
CA ASP A 43 -5.50 3.92 11.77
C ASP A 43 -6.72 2.99 11.86
N LYS A 44 -7.80 3.48 12.47
CA LYS A 44 -9.06 2.73 12.56
C LYS A 44 -9.67 2.49 11.17
N GLU A 45 -9.75 3.51 10.32
CA GLU A 45 -10.25 3.35 8.95
C GLU A 45 -9.37 2.41 8.12
N LYS A 46 -8.05 2.46 8.30
CA LYS A 46 -7.11 1.56 7.61
C LYS A 46 -7.29 0.12 8.06
N GLU A 47 -7.54 -0.11 9.34
CA GLU A 47 -7.82 -1.44 9.88
C GLU A 47 -9.13 -2.00 9.32
N GLU A 48 -10.20 -1.21 9.34
CA GLU A 48 -11.50 -1.57 8.73
C GLU A 48 -11.35 -1.88 7.23
N LEU A 49 -10.65 -1.04 6.46
CA LEU A 49 -10.33 -1.26 5.05
C LEU A 49 -9.50 -2.53 4.82
N THR A 50 -8.54 -2.81 5.70
CA THR A 50 -7.73 -4.03 5.63
C THR A 50 -8.58 -5.27 5.83
N ILE A 51 -9.49 -5.26 6.80
CA ILE A 51 -10.41 -6.36 7.06
C ILE A 51 -11.38 -6.53 5.87
N TYR A 52 -11.94 -5.42 5.38
CA TYR A 52 -12.81 -5.42 4.20
C TYR A 52 -12.12 -6.03 2.98
N HIS A 53 -10.92 -5.56 2.62
CA HIS A 53 -10.18 -6.10 1.48
C HIS A 53 -9.70 -7.56 1.67
N LYS A 54 -9.47 -8.01 2.91
CA LYS A 54 -9.19 -9.42 3.22
C LYS A 54 -10.42 -10.30 3.03
N ASN A 55 -11.59 -9.82 3.47
CA ASN A 55 -12.82 -10.60 3.47
C ASN A 55 -13.56 -10.55 2.12
N GLU A 56 -13.51 -9.44 1.39
CA GLU A 56 -14.13 -9.36 0.07
C GLU A 56 -13.35 -10.11 -1.02
N ASN A 57 -12.03 -10.27 -0.88
CA ASN A 57 -11.27 -11.14 -1.79
C ASN A 57 -11.55 -12.64 -1.57
N LEU A 58 -12.19 -13.04 -0.46
CA LEU A 58 -12.71 -14.41 -0.30
C LEU A 58 -14.01 -14.63 -1.09
N ALA A 59 -14.77 -13.57 -1.41
CA ALA A 59 -16.07 -13.68 -2.09
C ALA A 59 -15.99 -13.62 -3.62
N LYS A 60 -14.81 -13.33 -4.20
CA LYS A 60 -14.59 -13.35 -5.67
C LYS A 60 -13.91 -14.63 -6.18
N ILE A 61 -13.78 -15.64 -5.31
CA ILE A 61 -13.32 -17.00 -5.65
C ILE A 61 -14.41 -18.00 -5.23
N VAL A 62 -15.65 -17.78 -5.68
CA VAL A 62 -16.69 -18.81 -5.80
C VAL A 62 -17.47 -18.56 -7.07
#